data_AF-A0AB39J494-F1
#
_entry.id   AF-A0AB39J494-F1
#
_cell.length_a   1.000
_cell.length_b   1.000
_cell.length_c   1.000
_cell.angle_alpha   90.00
_cell.angle_beta   90.00
_cell.angle_gamma   90.00
#
_symmetry.space_group_name_H-M   'P 1'
#
loop_
_entity.id
_entity.type
_entity.pdbx_description
1 polymer ?
#
loop_
_entity_poly.entity_id
_entity_poly.type
_entity_poly.pdbx_seq_one_letter_code
_entity_poly.pdbx_strand_id
1 'polypeptide(L)' 'MQNLFNKLFGRKVGFLPVDPLADGLAEEIIKEQQEPQAIHLDVDDIEDIRQFWSRVGSGYDDYGL' A
#
# COMPACT_ATOMS: atom_id res chain seq x y z
N MET A 1 6.78 28.50 -28.87
CA MET A 1 6.96 27.03 -28.80
C MET A 1 6.50 26.40 -27.48
N GLN A 2 6.02 27.15 -26.47
CA GLN A 2 5.48 26.57 -25.21
C GLN A 2 4.19 25.72 -25.35
N ASN A 3 3.37 25.92 -26.38
CA ASN A 3 1.98 25.42 -26.39
C ASN A 3 1.78 23.94 -26.81
N LEU A 4 2.76 23.29 -27.44
CA LEU A 4 2.62 21.88 -27.87
C LEU A 4 2.90 20.90 -26.73
N PHE A 5 3.87 21.18 -25.86
CA PHE A 5 4.23 20.34 -24.73
C PHE A 5 3.05 20.15 -23.77
N ASN A 6 2.37 21.24 -23.42
CA ASN A 6 1.19 21.22 -22.53
C ASN A 6 -0.02 20.50 -23.15
N LYS A 7 -0.13 20.47 -24.49
CA LYS A 7 -1.23 19.78 -25.18
C LYS A 7 -1.04 18.26 -25.23
N LEU A 8 0.21 17.80 -25.26
CA LEU A 8 0.56 16.38 -25.35
C LEU A 8 0.71 15.74 -23.95
N PHE A 9 1.18 16.48 -22.96
CA PHE A 9 1.46 15.96 -21.62
C PHE A 9 0.55 16.55 -20.52
N GLY A 10 -0.41 17.43 -20.87
CA GLY A 10 -1.34 18.04 -19.90
C GLY A 10 -2.42 17.09 -19.37
N ARG A 11 -2.50 15.86 -19.86
CA ARG A 11 -3.44 14.84 -19.38
C ARG A 11 -2.76 14.04 -18.27
N LYS A 12 -3.20 14.25 -17.02
CA LYS A 12 -2.75 13.46 -15.86
C LYS A 12 -2.94 11.96 -16.16
N VAL A 13 -1.85 11.20 -16.12
CA VAL A 13 -1.88 9.74 -16.15
C VAL A 13 -2.20 9.28 -14.73
N GLY A 14 -3.37 8.69 -14.53
CA GLY A 14 -3.74 8.05 -13.27
C GLY A 14 -3.49 6.56 -13.38
N PHE A 15 -2.74 6.00 -12.44
CA PHE A 15 -2.64 4.55 -12.32
C PHE A 15 -3.92 4.04 -11.65
N LEU A 16 -4.46 2.94 -12.18
CA LEU A 16 -5.47 2.19 -11.44
C LEU A 16 -4.81 1.57 -10.20
N PRO A 17 -5.47 1.57 -9.04
CA PRO A 17 -4.94 0.87 -7.88
C PRO A 17 -4.75 -0.60 -8.23
N VAL A 18 -3.54 -1.09 -8.01
CA VAL A 18 -3.21 -2.50 -8.13
C VAL A 18 -3.62 -3.16 -6.84
N ASP A 19 -4.43 -4.22 -6.92
CA ASP A 19 -4.70 -5.07 -5.77
C ASP A 19 -3.44 -5.92 -5.51
N PRO A 20 -2.71 -5.69 -4.41
CA PRO A 20 -1.48 -6.41 -4.11
C PRO A 20 -1.71 -7.90 -3.84
N LEU A 21 -2.96 -8.33 -3.67
CA LEU A 21 -3.33 -9.71 -3.36
C LEU A 21 -3.90 -10.48 -4.56
N ALA A 22 -4.14 -9.82 -5.70
CA ALA A 22 -4.88 -10.39 -6.82
C ALA A 22 -4.17 -11.52 -7.58
N ASP A 23 -2.86 -11.70 -7.38
CA ASP A 23 -2.05 -12.72 -8.07
C ASP A 23 -2.00 -14.07 -7.33
N GLY A 24 -3.04 -14.40 -6.55
CA GLY A 24 -3.10 -15.65 -5.77
C GLY A 24 -2.46 -15.57 -4.39
N LEU A 25 -1.89 -14.41 -4.05
CA LEU A 25 -1.25 -14.17 -2.76
C LEU A 25 -2.25 -14.24 -1.60
N ALA A 26 -3.51 -13.83 -1.82
CA ALA A 26 -4.57 -13.97 -0.82
C ALA A 26 -4.75 -15.45 -0.40
N GLU A 27 -4.83 -16.35 -1.38
CA GLU A 27 -5.01 -17.78 -1.17
C GLU A 27 -3.80 -18.40 -0.47
N GLU A 28 -2.59 -17.96 -0.81
CA GLU A 28 -1.34 -18.40 -0.16
C GLU A 28 -1.30 -17.97 1.32
N ILE A 29 -1.65 -16.71 1.62
CA ILE A 29 -1.72 -16.22 3.01
C ILE A 29 -2.73 -17.01 3.84
N ILE A 30 -3.93 -17.26 3.28
CA ILE A 30 -4.98 -18.03 3.97
C ILE A 30 -4.51 -19.46 4.25
N LYS A 31 -3.78 -20.06 3.30
CA LYS A 31 -3.23 -21.41 3.46
C LYS A 31 -2.13 -21.44 4.52
N GLU A 32 -1.21 -20.47 4.51
CA GLU A 32 -0.13 -20.38 5.48
C GLU A 32 -0.65 -20.19 6.91
N GLN A 33 -1.74 -19.44 7.10
CA GLN A 33 -2.38 -19.26 8.42
C GLN A 33 -2.91 -20.57 9.04
N GLN A 34 -3.09 -21.62 8.24
CA GLN A 34 -3.52 -22.93 8.74
C GLN A 34 -2.34 -23.82 9.15
N GLU A 35 -1.10 -23.39 8.90
CA GLU A 35 0.09 -24.16 9.21
C GLU A 35 0.47 -24.07 10.70
N PRO A 36 0.99 -25.14 11.33
CA PRO A 36 1.34 -25.13 12.75
C PRO A 36 2.40 -24.08 13.15
N GLN A 37 3.23 -23.67 12.21
CA GLN A 37 4.27 -22.65 12.37
C GLN A 37 3.79 -21.23 12.04
N ALA A 38 2.51 -21.04 11.71
CA ALA A 38 1.99 -19.74 11.36
C ALA A 38 2.20 -18.73 12.50
N ILE A 39 2.64 -17.53 12.13
CA ILE A 39 2.74 -16.43 13.09
C ILE A 39 1.32 -15.92 13.34
N HIS A 40 0.86 -16.07 14.58
CA HIS A 40 -0.38 -15.47 15.04
C HIS A 40 -0.05 -14.18 15.78
N LEU A 41 -0.53 -13.07 15.24
CA LEU A 41 -0.48 -11.79 15.92
C LEU A 41 -1.71 -11.68 16.80
N ASP A 42 -1.53 -11.33 18.08
CA ASP A 42 -2.65 -11.05 18.95
C ASP A 42 -3.21 -9.64 18.70
N VAL A 43 -4.29 -9.31 19.41
CA VAL A 43 -4.98 -8.01 19.23
C VAL A 43 -4.08 -6.84 19.65
N ASP A 44 -3.20 -7.05 20.63
CA ASP A 44 -2.30 -6.02 21.15
C ASP A 44 -1.15 -5.79 20.15
N ASP A 45 -0.60 -6.86 19.58
CA ASP A 45 0.39 -6.82 18.49
C ASP A 45 -0.15 -6.08 17.25
N ILE A 46 -1.43 -6.31 16.89
CA ILE A 46 -2.06 -5.66 15.75
C ILE A 46 -2.20 -4.15 16.00
N GLU A 47 -2.57 -3.73 17.20
CA GLU A 47 -2.69 -2.31 17.53
C GLU A 47 -1.32 -1.60 17.51
N ASP A 48 -0.28 -2.24 18.04
CA ASP A 48 1.09 -1.72 18.00
C ASP A 48 1.62 -1.59 16.56
N ILE A 49 1.37 -2.58 15.70
CA ILE A 49 1.74 -2.54 14.28
C ILE A 49 0.99 -1.41 13.56
N ARG A 50 -0.31 -1.24 13.84
CA ARG A 50 -1.13 -0.16 13.25
C ARG A 50 -0.63 1.22 13.69
N GLN A 51 -0.29 1.38 14.97
CA GLN A 51 0.28 2.62 15.49
C GLN A 51 1.67 2.93 14.91
N PHE A 52 2.49 1.91 14.68
CA PHE A 52 3.77 2.09 14.01
C PHE A 52 3.59 2.62 12.58
N TRP A 53 2.76 1.96 11.77
CA TRP A 53 2.56 2.36 10.37
C TRP A 53 1.82 3.68 10.20
N SER A 54 0.93 4.06 11.12
CA SER A 54 0.26 5.37 11.09
C SER A 54 1.25 6.53 11.26
N ARG A 55 2.27 6.35 12.11
CA ARG A 55 3.35 7.33 12.31
C ARG A 55 4.23 7.47 11.06
N VAL A 56 4.56 6.35 10.41
CA VAL A 56 5.33 6.35 9.15
C VAL A 56 4.54 7.04 8.03
N GLY A 57 3.23 6.80 7.95
CA GLY A 57 2.35 7.43 6.97
C GLY A 57 2.28 8.96 7.12
N SER A 58 2.17 9.46 8.36
CA SER A 58 2.08 10.91 8.66
C SER A 58 3.37 11.69 8.40
N GLY A 59 4.50 11.02 8.14
CA GLY A 59 5.77 11.66 7.83
C GLY A 59 5.91 12.14 6.38
N TYR A 60 4.97 11.78 5.50
CA TYR A 60 4.96 12.20 4.10
C TYR A 60 4.24 13.54 3.88
N ASP A 61 3.50 14.01 4.88
CA ASP A 61 2.66 15.21 4.84
C ASP A 61 3.47 16.50 5.09
N ASP A 62 4.69 16.39 5.65
CA ASP A 62 5.55 17.52 6.05
C ASP A 62 6.56 17.96 4.96
N TYR A 63 6.62 17.23 3.84
CA TYR A 63 7.32 17.69 2.64
C TYR A 63 6.30 18.14 1.61
N GLY A 64 5.79 19.36 1.80
CA GLY A 64 5.00 20.06 0.80
C GLY A 64 5.74 20.15 -0.53
N LEU A 65 5.31 19.35 -1.49
CA LEU A 65 5.56 19.53 -2.92
C LEU A 65 4.30 20.12 -3.58
#